data_AF-A0A3N5WN63-F1
#
_entry.id   AF-A0A3N5WN63-F1
#
_cell.length_a   1.000
_cell.length_b   1.000
_cell.length_c   1.000
_cell.angle_alpha   90.00
_cell.angle_beta   90.00
_cell.angle_gamma   90.00
#
_symmetry.space_group_name_H-M   'P 1'
#
loop_
_entity.id
_entity.type
_entity.pdbx_description
1 polymer ?
#
loop_
_entity_poly.entity_id
_entity_poly.type
_entity_poly.pdbx_seq_one_letter_code
_entity_poly.pdbx_strand_id
1 'polypeptide(L)'
;MARRITIIGGGLAGCEAAWQAAGMGTPVVLYEMKPQRFSPAHISPRLGELVCSNSLRSNSPANAVGLLKEELRKLGSFLMQAAEETRVPAGDALAVDRQAFAERITAALGANLGVQIIREEITRIPPEEIIVIASGPLTSSSLADSIKELTGEKDLYFYDAIAPIVDGESINREVAFRASRYGEGSDYLNCPMNREEYHSFTAELIRAEKVPYRDFEKGVHFEGCLPIEEMAERGEETLAHGPMKPVGLRDPRTGKMPYAVVQLRHEDQQGMSYNLVGFQTKLKWK
;
A
#
# COMPACT_ATOMS: atom_id res chain seq x y z
N MET A 1 -16.16 33.67 -12.93
CA MET A 1 -16.81 32.45 -12.41
C MET A 1 -16.17 32.11 -11.08
N ALA A 2 -16.93 31.63 -10.09
CA ALA A 2 -16.33 31.10 -8.87
C ALA A 2 -15.43 29.91 -9.25
N ARG A 3 -14.18 29.90 -8.78
CA ARG A 3 -13.26 28.79 -8.99
C ARG A 3 -13.85 27.55 -8.32
N ARG A 4 -14.14 26.51 -9.09
CA ARG A 4 -14.59 25.20 -8.60
C ARG A 4 -13.42 24.21 -8.63
N ILE A 5 -13.50 23.17 -7.79
CA ILE A 5 -12.56 22.05 -7.81
C ILE A 5 -13.30 20.82 -8.35
N THR A 6 -12.69 20.18 -9.34
CA THR A 6 -13.18 18.90 -9.88
C THR A 6 -12.40 17.77 -9.22
N ILE A 7 -13.10 16.76 -8.69
CA ILE A 7 -12.51 15.59 -8.06
C ILE A 7 -12.97 14.37 -8.81
N ILE A 8 -12.01 13.54 -9.26
CA ILE A 8 -12.28 12.35 -10.06
C ILE A 8 -12.03 11.11 -9.20
N GLY A 9 -13.11 10.43 -8.79
CA GLY A 9 -13.08 9.21 -7.98
C GLY A 9 -13.65 9.42 -6.58
N GLY A 10 -14.67 8.64 -6.22
CA GLY A 10 -15.37 8.67 -4.93
C GLY A 10 -14.82 7.67 -3.90
N GLY A 11 -13.54 7.33 -3.99
CA GLY A 11 -12.83 6.56 -2.95
C GLY A 11 -12.51 7.40 -1.70
N LEU A 12 -11.73 6.85 -0.77
CA LEU A 12 -11.39 7.53 0.49
C LEU A 12 -10.79 8.93 0.25
N ALA A 13 -9.73 9.01 -0.56
CA ALA A 13 -9.05 10.29 -0.84
C ALA A 13 -9.99 11.33 -1.49
N GLY A 14 -10.80 10.92 -2.48
CA GLY A 14 -11.71 11.83 -3.15
C GLY A 14 -12.85 12.33 -2.26
N CYS A 15 -13.35 11.47 -1.36
CA CYS A 15 -14.38 11.86 -0.38
C CYS A 15 -13.84 12.88 0.62
N GLU A 16 -12.65 12.65 1.17
CA GLU A 16 -12.03 13.59 2.11
C GLU A 16 -11.68 14.91 1.41
N ALA A 17 -11.11 14.87 0.20
CA ALA A 17 -10.80 16.06 -0.57
C ALA A 17 -12.06 16.90 -0.88
N ALA A 18 -13.17 16.24 -1.24
CA ALA A 18 -14.45 16.90 -1.48
C ALA A 18 -14.99 17.57 -0.21
N TRP A 19 -14.94 16.87 0.91
CA TRP A 19 -15.39 17.38 2.19
C TRP A 19 -14.58 18.61 2.64
N GLN A 20 -13.25 18.52 2.59
CA GLN A 20 -12.37 19.61 3.01
C GLN A 20 -12.52 20.84 2.11
N ALA A 21 -12.53 20.67 0.79
CA ALA A 21 -12.70 21.77 -0.15
C ALA A 21 -14.04 22.49 0.01
N ALA A 22 -15.14 21.72 0.16
CA ALA A 22 -16.46 22.29 0.41
C ALA A 22 -16.54 22.99 1.78
N GLY A 23 -15.93 22.42 2.82
CA GLY A 23 -15.84 23.03 4.15
C GLY A 23 -15.06 24.34 4.18
N MET A 24 -14.12 24.52 3.26
CA MET A 24 -13.39 25.78 3.04
C MET A 24 -14.14 26.77 2.13
N GLY A 25 -15.39 26.47 1.76
CA GLY A 25 -16.24 27.35 0.95
C GLY A 25 -15.96 27.29 -0.56
N THR A 26 -15.21 26.29 -1.04
CA THR A 26 -14.95 26.10 -2.47
C THR A 26 -15.94 25.09 -3.05
N PRO A 27 -16.74 25.44 -4.09
CA PRO A 27 -17.63 24.49 -4.74
C PRO A 27 -16.87 23.31 -5.35
N VAL A 28 -17.39 22.09 -5.13
CA VAL A 28 -16.80 20.84 -5.61
C VAL A 28 -17.73 20.13 -6.57
N VAL A 29 -17.17 19.59 -7.65
CA VAL A 29 -17.81 18.55 -8.46
C VAL A 29 -17.06 17.24 -8.26
N LEU A 30 -17.71 16.26 -7.64
CA LEU A 30 -17.17 14.93 -7.39
C LEU A 30 -17.73 13.94 -8.41
N TYR A 31 -16.87 13.43 -9.29
CA TYR A 31 -17.21 12.37 -10.24
C TYR A 31 -16.98 10.99 -9.61
N GLU A 32 -17.96 10.11 -9.73
CA GLU A 32 -17.87 8.71 -9.36
C GLU A 32 -18.51 7.86 -10.47
N MET A 33 -17.76 6.91 -11.02
CA MET A 33 -18.23 6.05 -12.11
C MET A 33 -19.29 5.04 -11.65
N LYS A 34 -19.30 4.66 -10.36
CA LYS A 34 -20.32 3.78 -9.78
C LYS A 34 -21.63 4.57 -9.58
N PRO A 35 -22.82 3.97 -9.82
CA PRO A 35 -23.06 2.57 -10.19
C PRO A 35 -23.00 2.24 -11.68
N GLN A 36 -22.79 3.21 -12.57
CA GLN A 36 -22.82 2.97 -14.01
C GLN A 36 -21.70 2.01 -14.44
N ARG A 37 -20.55 2.11 -13.80
CA ARG A 37 -19.40 1.21 -13.99
C ARG A 37 -18.73 0.92 -12.65
N PHE A 38 -18.42 -0.34 -12.43
CA PHE A 38 -17.64 -0.80 -11.28
C PHE A 38 -16.24 -1.22 -11.72
N SER A 39 -15.25 -0.98 -10.86
CA SER A 39 -13.96 -1.69 -10.99
C SER A 39 -14.12 -3.16 -10.56
N PRO A 40 -13.19 -4.05 -10.90
CA PRO A 40 -13.24 -5.45 -10.47
C PRO A 40 -13.36 -5.71 -8.96
N ALA A 41 -12.97 -4.76 -8.10
CA ALA A 41 -13.01 -4.92 -6.64
C ALA A 41 -14.22 -4.27 -5.93
N HIS A 42 -14.95 -3.39 -6.62
CA HIS A 42 -16.05 -2.63 -6.01
C HIS A 42 -17.38 -3.30 -6.32
N ILE A 43 -18.25 -3.42 -5.31
CA ILE A 43 -19.57 -4.04 -5.44
C ILE A 43 -20.70 -3.13 -4.97
N SER A 44 -20.38 -1.98 -4.37
CA SER A 44 -21.36 -1.05 -3.81
C SER A 44 -21.44 0.26 -4.59
N PRO A 45 -22.63 0.81 -4.86
CA PRO A 45 -22.79 2.11 -5.51
C PRO A 45 -22.32 3.27 -4.61
N ARG A 46 -22.04 2.99 -3.33
CA ARG A 46 -21.69 3.98 -2.32
C ARG A 46 -20.26 4.51 -2.52
N LEU A 47 -20.08 5.73 -2.05
CA LEU A 47 -18.77 6.37 -1.92
C LEU A 47 -18.01 5.76 -0.73
N GLY A 48 -16.69 5.88 -0.72
CA GLY A 48 -15.85 5.47 0.42
C GLY A 48 -15.88 3.97 0.74
N GLU A 49 -16.19 3.12 -0.24
CA GLU A 49 -16.26 1.66 -0.06
C GLU A 49 -14.88 1.07 0.31
N LEU A 50 -14.84 0.26 1.38
CA LEU A 50 -13.67 -0.54 1.76
C LEU A 50 -13.72 -1.91 1.09
N VAL A 51 -12.89 -2.10 0.04
CA VAL A 51 -12.89 -3.31 -0.81
C VAL A 51 -12.06 -4.49 -0.26
N CYS A 52 -11.29 -4.27 0.79
CA CYS A 52 -10.44 -5.29 1.41
C CYS A 52 -10.77 -5.44 2.90
N SER A 53 -9.82 -5.17 3.79
CA SER A 53 -10.01 -5.17 5.24
C SER A 53 -10.95 -4.05 5.68
N ASN A 54 -11.71 -4.31 6.75
CA ASN A 54 -12.48 -3.29 7.47
C ASN A 54 -11.70 -2.62 8.60
N SER A 55 -10.42 -3.00 8.78
CA SER A 55 -9.51 -2.37 9.72
C SER A 55 -8.75 -1.23 9.05
N LEU A 56 -8.79 -0.06 9.67
CA LEU A 56 -7.93 1.08 9.36
C LEU A 56 -6.57 0.99 10.10
N ARG A 57 -6.22 -0.20 10.63
CA ARG A 57 -5.02 -0.51 11.42
C ARG A 57 -5.03 0.15 12.81
N SER A 58 -3.91 0.00 13.54
CA SER A 58 -3.73 0.48 14.92
C SER A 58 -4.20 1.92 15.11
N ASN A 59 -4.90 2.17 16.21
CA ASN A 59 -5.33 3.49 16.67
C ASN A 59 -4.34 4.09 17.69
N SER A 60 -3.31 3.35 18.10
CA SER A 60 -2.30 3.81 19.04
C SER A 60 -1.38 4.86 18.41
N PRO A 61 -1.18 6.04 19.04
CA PRO A 61 -0.25 7.05 18.55
C PRO A 61 1.23 6.61 18.60
N ALA A 62 1.54 5.49 19.28
CA ALA A 62 2.86 4.88 19.23
C ALA A 62 3.15 4.20 17.89
N ASN A 63 2.12 3.91 17.08
CA ASN A 63 2.25 3.40 15.72
C ASN A 63 2.13 4.55 14.71
N ALA A 64 2.93 4.54 13.64
CA ALA A 64 2.90 5.58 12.61
C ALA A 64 1.49 5.79 12.00
N VAL A 65 0.76 4.70 11.76
CA VAL A 65 -0.61 4.74 11.25
C VAL A 65 -1.62 5.26 12.27
N GLY A 66 -1.35 5.15 13.57
CA GLY A 66 -2.20 5.71 14.62
C GLY A 66 -1.89 7.20 14.84
N LEU A 67 -0.62 7.59 14.80
CA LEU A 67 -0.22 9.01 14.81
C LEU A 67 -0.82 9.77 13.64
N LEU A 68 -0.79 9.21 12.42
CA LEU A 68 -1.43 9.81 11.26
C LEU A 68 -2.95 10.03 11.48
N LYS A 69 -3.64 9.09 12.14
CA LYS A 69 -5.06 9.26 12.49
C LYS A 69 -5.26 10.42 13.45
N GLU A 70 -4.39 10.59 14.44
CA GLU A 70 -4.43 11.73 15.36
C GLU A 70 -4.23 13.07 14.65
N GLU A 71 -3.31 13.13 13.68
CA GLU A 71 -3.12 14.30 12.83
C GLU A 71 -4.37 14.60 12.00
N LEU A 72 -4.93 13.57 11.35
CA LEU A 72 -6.17 13.68 10.59
C LEU A 72 -7.34 14.16 11.46
N ARG A 73 -7.48 13.67 12.70
CA ARG A 73 -8.49 14.14 13.65
C ARG A 73 -8.31 15.63 13.96
N LYS A 74 -7.08 16.08 14.23
CA LYS A 74 -6.78 17.50 14.51
C LYS A 74 -7.03 18.40 13.31
N LEU A 75 -6.87 17.87 12.09
CA LEU A 75 -7.18 18.54 10.84
C LEU A 75 -8.67 18.46 10.45
N GLY A 76 -9.52 17.87 11.31
CA GLY A 76 -10.96 17.80 11.07
C GLY A 76 -11.34 16.81 9.96
N SER A 77 -10.63 15.68 9.85
CA SER A 77 -10.92 14.65 8.85
C SER A 77 -12.32 14.07 9.03
N PHE A 78 -13.09 14.11 7.96
CA PHE A 78 -14.44 13.54 7.93
C PHE A 78 -14.41 12.02 7.90
N LEU A 79 -13.47 11.40 7.20
CA LEU A 79 -13.31 9.94 7.21
C LEU A 79 -13.02 9.42 8.62
N MET A 80 -12.21 10.13 9.41
CA MET A 80 -11.94 9.75 10.79
C MET A 80 -13.19 9.86 11.66
N GLN A 81 -14.00 10.90 11.48
CA GLN A 81 -15.29 11.02 12.14
C GLN A 81 -16.22 9.86 11.77
N ALA A 82 -16.40 9.57 10.47
CA ALA A 82 -17.23 8.48 10.00
C ALA A 82 -16.74 7.11 10.53
N ALA A 83 -15.43 6.93 10.66
CA ALA A 83 -14.85 5.70 11.18
C ALA A 83 -15.16 5.50 12.67
N GLU A 84 -15.12 6.56 13.49
CA GLU A 84 -15.51 6.47 14.90
C GLU A 84 -17.02 6.20 15.07
N GLU A 85 -17.85 6.85 14.27
CA GLU A 85 -19.32 6.67 14.30
C GLU A 85 -19.76 5.26 13.90
N THR A 86 -18.93 4.55 13.13
CA THR A 86 -19.23 3.21 12.59
C THR A 86 -18.27 2.14 13.13
N ARG A 87 -17.59 2.44 14.24
CA ARG A 87 -16.56 1.59 14.83
C ARG A 87 -17.14 0.26 15.33
N VAL A 88 -16.41 -0.82 15.07
CA VAL A 88 -16.66 -2.16 15.63
C VAL A 88 -15.49 -2.62 16.50
N PRO A 89 -15.69 -3.54 17.48
CA PRO A 89 -14.59 -4.02 18.33
C PRO A 89 -13.45 -4.67 17.52
N ALA A 90 -12.21 -4.23 17.73
CA ALA A 90 -11.02 -4.76 17.02
C ALA A 90 -9.69 -4.60 17.78
N GLY A 91 -9.72 -4.69 19.12
CA GLY A 91 -8.52 -4.53 19.95
C GLY A 91 -7.91 -3.14 19.82
N ASP A 92 -6.61 -3.06 19.52
CA ASP A 92 -5.88 -1.80 19.30
C ASP A 92 -6.17 -1.15 17.92
N ALA A 93 -6.78 -1.89 16.99
CA ALA A 93 -7.10 -1.35 15.67
C ALA A 93 -8.40 -0.54 15.67
N LEU A 94 -8.44 0.50 14.84
CA LEU A 94 -9.69 1.15 14.45
C LEU A 94 -10.31 0.34 13.31
N ALA A 95 -11.30 -0.49 13.60
CA ALA A 95 -12.09 -1.19 12.58
C ALA A 95 -13.50 -0.63 12.50
N VAL A 96 -14.11 -0.72 11.33
CA VAL A 96 -15.44 -0.16 11.04
C VAL A 96 -16.39 -1.23 10.50
N ASP A 97 -17.69 -1.00 10.64
CA ASP A 97 -18.68 -1.64 9.80
C ASP A 97 -18.58 -1.04 8.39
N ARG A 98 -18.20 -1.86 7.40
CA ARG A 98 -17.95 -1.40 6.03
C ARG A 98 -19.18 -0.76 5.37
N GLN A 99 -20.36 -1.32 5.62
CA GLN A 99 -21.57 -0.85 4.98
C GLN A 99 -22.01 0.46 5.62
N ALA A 100 -22.02 0.53 6.95
CA ALA A 100 -22.37 1.74 7.68
C ALA A 100 -21.38 2.88 7.39
N PHE A 101 -20.07 2.58 7.30
CA PHE A 101 -19.04 3.55 6.96
C PHE A 101 -19.26 4.19 5.59
N ALA A 102 -19.47 3.37 4.55
CA ALA A 102 -19.72 3.85 3.19
C ALA A 102 -21.08 4.59 3.08
N GLU A 103 -22.11 4.14 3.81
CA GLU A 103 -23.40 4.84 3.91
C GLU A 103 -23.23 6.22 4.50
N ARG A 104 -22.52 6.31 5.64
CA ARG A 104 -22.31 7.55 6.35
C ARG A 104 -21.58 8.59 5.49
N ILE A 105 -20.56 8.16 4.76
CA ILE A 105 -19.82 9.02 3.82
C ILE A 105 -20.72 9.49 2.69
N THR A 106 -21.43 8.55 2.06
CA THR A 106 -22.32 8.86 0.92
C THR A 106 -23.42 9.83 1.32
N ALA A 107 -24.04 9.61 2.48
CA ALA A 107 -25.12 10.46 2.98
C ALA A 107 -24.63 11.88 3.30
N ALA A 108 -23.48 12.03 3.96
CA ALA A 108 -22.94 13.34 4.30
C ALA A 108 -22.56 14.15 3.07
N LEU A 109 -21.86 13.53 2.11
CA LEU A 109 -21.49 14.23 0.88
C LEU A 109 -22.71 14.56 0.01
N GLY A 110 -23.71 13.67 -0.03
CA GLY A 110 -24.95 13.92 -0.76
C GLY A 110 -25.81 15.04 -0.16
N ALA A 111 -25.70 15.30 1.15
CA ALA A 111 -26.39 16.38 1.82
C ALA A 111 -25.59 17.71 1.85
N ASN A 112 -24.33 17.71 1.41
CA ASN A 112 -23.46 18.88 1.45
C ASN A 112 -23.73 19.78 0.23
N LEU A 113 -24.29 20.98 0.46
CA LEU A 113 -24.61 21.95 -0.61
C LEU A 113 -23.38 22.44 -1.40
N GLY A 114 -22.17 22.31 -0.84
CA GLY A 114 -20.91 22.64 -1.52
C GLY A 114 -20.39 21.53 -2.42
N VAL A 115 -21.00 20.33 -2.42
CA VAL A 115 -20.57 19.17 -3.20
C VAL A 115 -21.65 18.73 -4.16
N GLN A 116 -21.37 18.81 -5.46
CA GLN A 116 -22.18 18.19 -6.49
C GLN A 116 -21.59 16.83 -6.85
N ILE A 117 -22.34 15.75 -6.60
CA ILE A 117 -21.92 14.39 -7.00
C ILE A 117 -22.47 14.11 -8.41
N ILE A 118 -21.57 13.77 -9.34
CA ILE A 118 -21.93 13.34 -10.70
C ILE A 118 -21.56 11.87 -10.87
N ARG A 119 -22.55 11.07 -11.29
CA ARG A 119 -22.45 9.62 -11.44
C ARG A 119 -22.06 9.27 -12.87
N GLU A 120 -20.80 9.49 -13.21
CA GLU A 120 -20.25 9.38 -14.56
C GLU A 120 -18.77 8.98 -14.52
N GLU A 121 -18.35 8.18 -15.49
CA GLU A 121 -16.93 7.88 -15.70
C GLU A 121 -16.25 9.03 -16.46
N ILE A 122 -15.22 9.62 -15.84
CA ILE A 122 -14.34 10.54 -16.56
C ILE A 122 -13.31 9.75 -17.36
N THR A 123 -13.38 9.90 -18.68
CA THR A 123 -12.48 9.24 -19.64
C THR A 123 -11.37 10.15 -20.15
N ARG A 124 -11.50 11.47 -20.00
CA ARG A 124 -10.51 12.47 -20.36
C ARG A 124 -10.44 13.56 -19.30
N ILE A 125 -9.23 13.94 -18.90
CA ILE A 125 -9.01 15.01 -17.94
C ILE A 125 -9.40 16.35 -18.59
N PRO A 126 -10.36 17.10 -18.03
CA PRO A 126 -10.77 18.38 -18.62
C PRO A 126 -9.62 19.40 -18.55
N PRO A 127 -9.40 20.19 -19.63
CA PRO A 127 -8.38 21.23 -19.62
C PRO A 127 -8.81 22.42 -18.73
N GLU A 128 -7.82 23.13 -18.17
CA GLU A 128 -7.98 24.44 -17.51
C GLU A 128 -8.78 24.47 -16.18
N GLU A 129 -9.05 23.32 -15.56
CA GLU A 129 -9.66 23.22 -14.23
C GLU A 129 -8.65 22.87 -13.12
N ILE A 130 -8.96 23.24 -11.88
CA ILE A 130 -8.26 22.69 -10.71
C ILE A 130 -8.83 21.29 -10.46
N ILE A 131 -8.02 20.26 -10.67
CA ILE A 131 -8.45 18.86 -10.65
C ILE A 131 -7.66 18.07 -9.60
N VAL A 132 -8.39 17.30 -8.79
CA VAL A 132 -7.82 16.25 -7.94
C VAL A 132 -8.18 14.89 -8.54
N ILE A 133 -7.18 14.12 -8.95
CA ILE A 133 -7.36 12.76 -9.44
C ILE A 133 -7.23 11.80 -8.26
N ALA A 134 -8.33 11.17 -7.88
CA ALA A 134 -8.45 10.27 -6.74
C ALA A 134 -9.14 8.94 -7.11
N SER A 135 -8.86 8.43 -8.33
CA SER A 135 -9.49 7.25 -8.93
C SER A 135 -9.05 5.91 -8.34
N GLY A 136 -8.09 5.92 -7.41
CA GLY A 136 -7.63 4.74 -6.69
C GLY A 136 -6.75 3.80 -7.52
N PRO A 137 -6.37 2.64 -6.95
CA PRO A 137 -5.41 1.72 -7.57
C PRO A 137 -5.97 1.00 -8.81
N LEU A 138 -7.30 0.95 -8.95
CA LEU A 138 -8.00 0.34 -10.09
C LEU A 138 -8.60 1.42 -11.00
N THR A 139 -7.80 2.43 -11.32
CA THR A 139 -8.15 3.50 -12.26
C THR A 139 -8.59 2.90 -13.61
N SER A 140 -9.67 3.42 -14.21
CA SER A 140 -10.15 2.91 -15.50
C SER A 140 -9.12 3.12 -16.60
N SER A 141 -9.09 2.22 -17.58
CA SER A 141 -8.09 2.27 -18.66
C SER A 141 -8.13 3.60 -19.43
N SER A 142 -9.33 4.11 -19.72
CA SER A 142 -9.56 5.40 -20.37
C SER A 142 -8.94 6.56 -19.59
N LEU A 143 -9.19 6.63 -18.27
CA LEU A 143 -8.61 7.67 -17.43
C LEU A 143 -7.09 7.51 -17.29
N ALA A 144 -6.59 6.28 -17.18
CA ALA A 144 -5.16 6.00 -17.14
C ALA A 144 -4.45 6.46 -18.43
N ASP A 145 -5.06 6.23 -19.59
CA ASP A 145 -4.55 6.71 -20.88
C ASP A 145 -4.56 8.24 -20.94
N SER A 146 -5.62 8.90 -20.45
CA SER A 146 -5.65 10.35 -20.36
C SER A 146 -4.60 10.92 -19.40
N ILE A 147 -4.27 10.22 -18.30
CA ILE A 147 -3.19 10.62 -17.38
C ILE A 147 -1.85 10.52 -18.10
N LYS A 148 -1.58 9.42 -18.82
CA LYS A 148 -0.36 9.24 -19.61
C LYS A 148 -0.18 10.34 -20.65
N GLU A 149 -1.24 10.66 -21.38
CA GLU A 149 -1.23 11.77 -22.35
C GLU A 149 -0.88 13.10 -21.67
N LEU A 150 -1.43 13.37 -20.49
CA LEU A 150 -1.19 14.61 -19.75
C LEU A 150 0.24 14.70 -19.20
N THR A 151 0.79 13.59 -18.69
CA THR A 151 2.13 13.57 -18.09
C THR A 151 3.25 13.40 -19.11
N GLY A 152 2.93 12.95 -20.33
CA GLY A 152 3.93 12.55 -21.33
C GLY A 152 4.60 11.21 -21.03
N GLU A 153 4.11 10.49 -20.03
CA GLU A 153 4.65 9.20 -19.62
C GLU A 153 4.07 8.06 -20.46
N LYS A 154 4.92 7.09 -20.81
CA LYS A 154 4.49 5.92 -21.61
C LYS A 154 3.87 4.84 -20.75
N ASP A 155 4.22 4.82 -19.47
CA ASP A 155 3.93 3.73 -18.54
C ASP A 155 3.28 4.28 -17.27
N LEU A 156 2.15 3.69 -16.89
CA LEU A 156 1.42 3.96 -15.66
C LEU A 156 0.93 2.61 -15.15
N TYR A 157 1.51 2.12 -14.06
CA TYR A 157 1.19 0.81 -13.50
C TYR A 157 1.05 0.93 -11.98
N PHE A 158 0.13 0.15 -11.43
CA PHE A 158 -0.01 -0.05 -10.00
C PHE A 158 0.39 -1.49 -9.67
N TYR A 159 1.42 -1.65 -8.85
CA TYR A 159 1.82 -2.94 -8.30
C TYR A 159 1.72 -2.88 -6.78
N ASP A 160 1.05 -3.87 -6.19
CA ASP A 160 1.19 -4.12 -4.77
C ASP A 160 2.47 -4.93 -4.57
N ALA A 161 3.41 -4.39 -3.79
CA ALA A 161 4.71 -5.00 -3.52
C ALA A 161 4.80 -5.32 -2.02
N ILE A 162 4.12 -6.39 -1.61
CA ILE A 162 4.07 -6.82 -0.22
C ILE A 162 5.21 -7.79 0.05
N ALA A 163 6.03 -7.47 1.05
CA ALA A 163 7.01 -8.40 1.61
C ALA A 163 6.45 -9.05 2.89
N PRO A 164 6.77 -10.33 3.18
CA PRO A 164 6.33 -11.01 4.38
C PRO A 164 6.75 -10.28 5.67
N ILE A 165 5.87 -10.34 6.68
CA ILE A 165 6.16 -9.92 8.05
C ILE A 165 6.13 -11.17 8.92
N VAL A 166 7.17 -11.34 9.74
CA VAL A 166 7.31 -12.46 10.67
C VAL A 166 7.19 -11.99 12.11
N ASP A 167 6.67 -12.89 12.95
CA ASP A 167 6.59 -12.69 14.39
C ASP A 167 8.01 -12.71 15.00
N GLY A 168 8.34 -11.65 15.71
CA GLY A 168 9.62 -11.44 16.38
C GLY A 168 9.97 -12.47 17.44
N GLU A 169 8.98 -13.10 18.07
CA GLU A 169 9.18 -14.17 19.05
C GLU A 169 9.55 -15.49 18.38
N SER A 170 9.15 -15.69 17.12
CA SER A 170 9.45 -16.90 16.35
C SER A 170 10.89 -16.95 15.78
N ILE A 171 11.62 -15.83 15.85
CA ILE A 171 12.96 -15.73 15.25
C ILE A 171 14.01 -16.38 16.15
N ASN A 172 14.79 -17.32 15.60
CA ASN A 172 15.94 -17.88 16.31
C ASN A 172 17.09 -16.85 16.44
N ARG A 173 17.20 -16.26 17.64
CA ARG A 173 18.22 -15.27 17.99
C ARG A 173 19.62 -15.83 18.24
N GLU A 174 19.79 -17.15 18.26
CA GLU A 174 21.12 -17.79 18.29
C GLU A 174 21.78 -17.82 16.90
N VAL A 175 20.97 -17.69 15.84
CA VAL A 175 21.44 -17.62 14.46
C VAL A 175 21.46 -16.17 13.98
N ALA A 176 20.37 -15.45 14.20
CA ALA A 176 20.22 -14.10 13.69
C ALA A 176 20.96 -13.07 14.56
N PHE A 177 21.65 -12.11 13.95
CA PHE A 177 22.44 -11.10 14.68
C PHE A 177 22.04 -9.67 14.32
N ARG A 178 22.03 -8.78 15.32
CA ARG A 178 21.75 -7.36 15.11
C ARG A 178 22.99 -6.63 14.61
N ALA A 179 22.86 -5.97 13.47
CA ALA A 179 23.92 -5.12 12.93
C ALA A 179 23.37 -4.25 11.79
N SER A 180 23.80 -3.01 11.74
CA SER A 180 23.77 -2.22 10.50
C SER A 180 25.07 -2.45 9.71
N ARG A 181 25.02 -2.20 8.41
CA ARG A 181 26.20 -2.35 7.54
C ARG A 181 27.28 -1.35 7.95
N TYR A 182 28.55 -1.78 7.86
CA TYR A 182 29.73 -0.98 8.18
C TYR A 182 29.88 -0.56 9.65
N GLY A 183 29.06 -1.12 10.56
CA GLY A 183 29.26 -1.00 12.00
C GLY A 183 28.56 0.18 12.68
N GLU A 184 27.79 0.99 11.96
CA GLU A 184 27.03 2.11 12.55
C GLU A 184 25.53 1.78 12.64
N GLY A 185 25.09 1.33 13.81
CA GLY A 185 23.67 1.07 14.12
C GLY A 185 23.31 -0.40 14.40
N SER A 186 22.08 -0.62 14.86
CA SER A 186 21.52 -1.98 15.14
C SER A 186 20.08 -2.13 14.63
N ASP A 187 19.79 -1.45 13.53
CA ASP A 187 18.43 -1.25 12.98
C ASP A 187 17.87 -2.51 12.32
N TYR A 188 18.75 -3.44 11.95
CA TYR A 188 18.41 -4.68 11.28
C TYR A 188 18.81 -5.89 12.09
N LEU A 189 17.95 -6.90 12.05
CA LEU A 189 18.32 -8.26 12.40
C LEU A 189 18.72 -9.00 11.12
N ASN A 190 19.84 -9.71 11.14
CA ASN A 190 20.46 -10.31 9.96
C ASN A 190 20.46 -11.82 10.12
N CYS A 191 19.84 -12.53 9.18
CA CYS A 191 19.87 -13.99 9.10
C CYS A 191 20.90 -14.40 8.04
N PRO A 192 22.13 -14.81 8.45
CA PRO A 192 23.17 -15.18 7.51
C PRO A 192 22.86 -16.52 6.83
N MET A 193 23.29 -16.66 5.58
CA MET A 193 23.33 -17.92 4.85
C MET A 193 24.76 -18.20 4.39
N ASN A 194 25.14 -19.48 4.43
CA ASN A 194 26.27 -19.99 3.67
C ASN A 194 25.91 -20.17 2.19
N ARG A 195 26.87 -20.62 1.39
CA ARG A 195 26.70 -20.77 -0.06
C ARG A 195 25.63 -21.82 -0.37
N GLU A 196 25.70 -22.97 0.27
CA GLU A 196 24.81 -24.10 0.06
C GLU A 196 23.35 -23.76 0.43
N GLU A 197 23.15 -23.08 1.56
CA GLU A 197 21.85 -22.57 2.02
C GLU A 197 21.27 -21.56 1.03
N TYR A 198 22.08 -20.64 0.50
CA TYR A 198 21.65 -19.68 -0.50
C TYR A 198 21.16 -20.37 -1.78
N HIS A 199 21.97 -21.27 -2.36
CA HIS A 199 21.59 -21.94 -3.62
C HIS A 199 20.36 -22.83 -3.42
N SER A 200 20.25 -23.50 -2.27
CA SER A 200 19.05 -24.26 -1.92
C SER A 200 17.81 -23.36 -1.80
N PHE A 201 17.94 -22.22 -1.13
CA PHE A 201 16.85 -21.24 -0.98
C PHE A 201 16.41 -20.69 -2.34
N THR A 202 17.34 -20.26 -3.20
CA THR A 202 17.03 -19.75 -4.54
C THR A 202 16.35 -20.79 -5.43
N ALA A 203 16.79 -22.05 -5.36
CA ALA A 203 16.19 -23.13 -6.14
C ALA A 203 14.74 -23.40 -5.72
N GLU A 204 14.46 -23.38 -4.42
CA GLU A 204 13.09 -23.54 -3.92
C GLU A 204 12.22 -22.32 -4.23
N LEU A 205 12.79 -21.11 -4.18
CA LEU A 205 12.08 -19.88 -4.51
C LEU A 205 11.61 -19.86 -5.98
N ILE A 206 12.45 -20.31 -6.90
CA ILE A 206 12.12 -20.41 -8.34
C ILE A 206 11.02 -21.46 -8.59
N ARG A 207 11.00 -22.54 -7.81
CA ARG A 207 10.02 -23.63 -7.96
C ARG A 207 8.68 -23.34 -7.28
N ALA A 208 8.62 -22.33 -6.41
CA ALA A 208 7.46 -22.08 -5.58
C ALA A 208 6.25 -21.62 -6.40
N GLU A 209 5.05 -22.03 -5.96
CA GLU A 209 3.80 -21.65 -6.61
C GLU A 209 3.56 -20.13 -6.50
N LYS A 210 3.40 -19.47 -7.65
CA LYS A 210 3.04 -18.06 -7.74
C LYS A 210 1.52 -17.91 -7.82
N VAL A 211 0.99 -16.82 -7.25
CA VAL A 211 -0.40 -16.42 -7.48
C VAL A 211 -0.53 -16.02 -8.96
N PRO A 212 -1.46 -16.62 -9.73
CA PRO A 212 -1.64 -16.26 -11.12
C PRO A 212 -2.08 -14.80 -11.23
N TYR A 213 -1.60 -14.12 -12.27
CA TYR A 213 -2.11 -12.81 -12.64
C TYR A 213 -3.61 -12.89 -12.86
N ARG A 214 -4.35 -11.90 -12.37
CA ARG A 214 -5.74 -11.72 -12.78
C ARG A 214 -5.77 -11.31 -14.26
N ASP A 215 -6.85 -11.62 -14.96
CA ASP A 215 -6.97 -11.40 -16.42
C ASP A 215 -6.68 -9.96 -16.89
N PHE A 216 -6.70 -8.97 -15.99
CA PHE A 216 -6.42 -7.56 -16.26
C PHE A 216 -5.01 -7.10 -15.85
N GLU A 217 -4.21 -7.95 -15.19
CA GLU A 217 -2.84 -7.62 -14.78
C GLU A 217 -1.84 -8.08 -15.84
N LYS A 218 -0.93 -7.17 -16.26
CA LYS A 218 0.20 -7.55 -17.11
C LYS A 218 1.42 -7.84 -16.25
N GLY A 219 2.15 -8.91 -16.55
CA GLY A 219 3.47 -9.24 -15.97
C GLY A 219 4.60 -8.31 -16.40
N VAL A 220 4.31 -7.02 -16.60
CA VAL A 220 5.34 -6.00 -16.62
C VAL A 220 5.72 -5.78 -15.16
N HIS A 221 6.99 -5.71 -14.83
CA HIS A 221 7.41 -5.41 -13.47
C HIS A 221 8.10 -4.05 -13.45
N PHE A 222 7.86 -3.27 -12.40
CA PHE A 222 8.70 -2.11 -12.15
C PHE A 222 10.09 -2.61 -11.78
N GLU A 223 11.09 -2.35 -12.62
CA GLU A 223 12.46 -2.85 -12.46
C GLU A 223 13.09 -2.46 -11.11
N GLY A 224 12.63 -1.36 -10.50
CA GLY A 224 13.05 -0.95 -9.15
C GLY A 224 12.38 -1.70 -7.99
N CYS A 225 11.36 -2.53 -8.25
CA CYS A 225 10.60 -3.27 -7.23
C CYS A 225 10.07 -4.61 -7.79
N LEU A 226 11.00 -5.51 -8.13
CA LEU A 226 10.70 -6.84 -8.64
C LEU A 226 10.33 -7.82 -7.52
N PRO A 227 9.36 -8.73 -7.71
CA PRO A 227 9.18 -9.85 -6.79
C PRO A 227 10.46 -10.67 -6.63
N ILE A 228 10.75 -11.14 -5.42
CA ILE A 228 12.01 -11.83 -5.12
C ILE A 228 12.19 -13.12 -5.95
N GLU A 229 11.10 -13.83 -6.22
CA GLU A 229 11.10 -15.00 -7.10
C GLU A 229 11.44 -14.65 -8.56
N GLU A 230 11.00 -13.49 -9.06
CA GLU A 230 11.34 -13.00 -10.40
C GLU A 230 12.81 -12.54 -10.46
N MET A 231 13.34 -11.97 -9.36
CA MET A 231 14.76 -11.64 -9.27
C MET A 231 15.64 -12.89 -9.29
N ALA A 232 15.22 -13.97 -8.64
CA ALA A 232 15.97 -15.23 -8.62
C ALA A 232 16.05 -15.89 -10.01
N GLU A 233 14.98 -15.80 -10.82
CA GLU A 233 14.96 -16.34 -12.19
C GLU A 233 15.93 -15.62 -13.14
N ARG A 234 16.28 -14.36 -12.85
CA ARG A 234 17.16 -13.54 -13.70
C ARG A 234 18.64 -13.88 -13.57
N GLY A 235 19.00 -14.73 -12.61
CA GLY A 235 20.36 -15.26 -12.49
C GLY A 235 20.66 -15.75 -11.09
N GLU A 236 21.53 -16.76 -11.01
CA GLU A 236 21.86 -17.47 -9.77
C GLU A 236 22.36 -16.56 -8.64
N GLU A 237 23.17 -15.55 -8.98
CA GLU A 237 23.75 -14.61 -8.01
C GLU A 237 22.96 -13.30 -7.84
N THR A 238 21.81 -13.16 -8.53
CA THR A 238 21.06 -11.90 -8.55
C THR A 238 20.64 -11.44 -7.15
N LEU A 239 20.20 -12.38 -6.30
CA LEU A 239 19.80 -12.04 -4.94
C LEU A 239 21.00 -11.68 -4.05
N ALA A 240 22.12 -12.40 -4.17
CA ALA A 240 23.36 -12.12 -3.44
C ALA A 240 24.00 -10.77 -3.81
N HIS A 241 23.70 -10.23 -4.99
CA HIS A 241 24.07 -8.86 -5.37
C HIS A 241 22.97 -7.81 -5.13
N GLY A 242 21.73 -8.25 -4.88
CA GLY A 242 20.56 -7.41 -4.66
C GLY A 242 20.10 -7.41 -3.19
N PRO A 243 18.87 -7.88 -2.89
CA PRO A 243 18.27 -7.78 -1.56
C PRO A 243 18.99 -8.62 -0.51
N MET A 244 19.71 -9.69 -0.91
CA MET A 244 20.41 -10.59 0.01
C MET A 244 21.91 -10.29 0.14
N LYS A 245 22.37 -9.12 -0.33
CA LYS A 245 23.80 -8.79 -0.36
C LYS A 245 24.42 -8.67 1.05
N PRO A 246 25.52 -9.38 1.37
CA PRO A 246 26.09 -9.40 2.72
C PRO A 246 27.06 -8.23 3.00
N VAL A 247 27.34 -7.39 2.00
CA VAL A 247 28.38 -6.36 2.04
C VAL A 247 28.24 -5.44 3.26
N GLY A 248 29.33 -5.29 4.01
CA GLY A 248 29.40 -4.47 5.21
C GLY A 248 28.94 -5.17 6.48
N LEU A 249 28.58 -6.46 6.43
CA LEU A 249 28.22 -7.26 7.59
C LEU A 249 29.30 -8.28 7.92
N ARG A 250 29.43 -8.59 9.21
CA ARG A 250 30.32 -9.62 9.72
C ARG A 250 29.54 -10.49 10.69
N ASP A 251 29.36 -11.77 10.35
CA ASP A 251 28.68 -12.71 11.21
C ASP A 251 29.53 -12.97 12.47
N PRO A 252 29.00 -12.70 13.68
CA PRO A 252 29.75 -12.86 14.92
C PRO A 252 30.12 -14.31 15.22
N ARG A 253 29.38 -15.29 14.70
CA ARG A 253 29.64 -16.73 14.92
C ARG A 253 30.85 -17.22 14.16
N THR A 254 31.00 -16.77 12.92
CA THR A 254 32.06 -17.22 12.01
C THR A 254 33.21 -16.22 11.91
N GLY A 255 33.00 -14.97 12.34
CA GLY A 255 33.96 -13.88 12.20
C GLY A 255 34.21 -13.46 10.75
N LYS A 256 33.36 -13.90 9.81
CA LYS A 256 33.50 -13.67 8.37
C LYS A 256 32.25 -12.97 7.82
N MET A 257 32.36 -12.41 6.62
CA MET A 257 31.17 -11.97 5.87
C MET A 257 30.41 -13.21 5.40
N PRO A 258 29.09 -13.31 5.63
CA PRO A 258 28.29 -14.44 5.14
C PRO A 258 28.21 -14.42 3.61
N TYR A 259 27.74 -15.52 3.00
CA TYR A 259 27.57 -15.58 1.55
C TYR A 259 26.40 -14.70 1.09
N ALA A 260 25.29 -14.80 1.82
CA ALA A 260 24.09 -13.99 1.64
C ALA A 260 23.46 -13.70 3.00
N VAL A 261 22.53 -12.76 3.05
CA VAL A 261 21.83 -12.38 4.28
C VAL A 261 20.38 -12.04 3.98
N VAL A 262 19.46 -12.51 4.83
CA VAL A 262 18.11 -11.93 4.87
C VAL A 262 18.10 -10.87 5.96
N GLN A 263 17.84 -9.61 5.59
CA GLN A 263 17.71 -8.52 6.56
C GLN A 263 16.25 -8.38 6.99
N LEU A 264 16.05 -8.23 8.29
CA LEU A 264 14.77 -8.02 8.92
C LEU A 264 14.74 -6.65 9.57
N ARG A 265 13.72 -5.85 9.25
CA ARG A 265 13.52 -4.51 9.83
C ARG A 265 12.32 -4.53 10.76
N HIS A 266 12.45 -3.85 11.90
CA HIS A 266 11.33 -3.62 12.82
C HIS A 266 10.18 -2.90 12.10
N GLU A 267 8.97 -3.43 12.24
CA GLU A 267 7.74 -2.75 11.82
C GLU A 267 7.06 -2.01 12.98
N ASP A 268 7.41 -2.37 14.21
CA ASP A 268 6.94 -1.73 15.45
C ASP A 268 8.11 -1.42 16.40
N GLN A 269 7.91 -0.49 17.34
CA GLN A 269 8.96 -0.07 18.27
C GLN A 269 9.34 -1.16 19.28
N GLN A 270 8.43 -2.10 19.53
CA GLN A 270 8.61 -3.19 20.48
C GLN A 270 9.42 -4.35 19.89
N GLY A 271 9.60 -4.40 18.57
CA GLY A 271 10.23 -5.48 17.84
C GLY A 271 9.45 -6.79 17.92
N MET A 272 8.12 -6.72 17.93
CA MET A 272 7.22 -7.88 17.84
C MET A 272 6.98 -8.31 16.39
N SER A 273 7.12 -7.39 15.43
CA SER A 273 6.91 -7.66 14.01
C SER A 273 8.13 -7.25 13.20
N TYR A 274 8.57 -8.14 12.30
CA TYR A 274 9.71 -7.87 11.42
C TYR A 274 9.36 -8.08 9.97
N ASN A 275 9.61 -7.06 9.14
CA ASN A 275 9.51 -7.15 7.69
C ASN A 275 10.80 -7.73 7.08
N LEU A 276 10.66 -8.64 6.12
CA LEU A 276 11.78 -9.11 5.30
C LEU A 276 12.12 -8.08 4.23
N VAL A 277 13.29 -7.45 4.37
CA VAL A 277 13.68 -6.30 3.54
C VAL A 277 14.00 -6.74 2.11
N GLY A 278 13.25 -6.22 1.15
CA GLY A 278 13.43 -6.52 -0.27
C GLY A 278 12.85 -7.86 -0.72
N PHE A 279 11.97 -8.46 0.08
CA PHE A 279 11.30 -9.74 -0.18
C PHE A 279 9.85 -9.56 -0.66
N GLN A 280 9.56 -8.47 -1.38
CA GLN A 280 8.27 -8.32 -2.05
C GLN A 280 8.00 -9.56 -2.92
N THR A 281 6.79 -10.11 -2.87
CA THR A 281 6.52 -11.43 -3.46
C THR A 281 5.07 -11.58 -3.92
N LYS A 282 4.86 -12.46 -4.90
CA LYS A 282 3.56 -12.97 -5.36
C LYS A 282 3.44 -14.47 -5.10
N LEU A 283 4.32 -15.05 -4.29
CA LEU A 283 4.20 -16.44 -3.90
C LEU A 283 2.88 -16.69 -3.16
N LYS A 284 2.30 -17.86 -3.42
CA LYS A 284 1.04 -18.28 -2.82
C LYS A 284 1.25 -18.60 -1.34
N TRP A 285 0.41 -18.03 -0.50
CA TRP A 285 0.37 -18.32 0.93
C TRP A 285 -0.34 -19.67 1.13
N LYS A 286 0.17 -20.51 2.03
CA LYS A 286 -0.48 -21.77 2.42
C LYS A 286 -1.33 -21.56 3.66
#